data_AF-A0A833DJU8-F1
#
_entry.id   AF-A0A833DJU8-F1
#
_cell.length_a   1.000
_cell.length_b   1.000
_cell.length_c   1.000
_cell.angle_alpha   90.00
_cell.angle_beta   90.00
_cell.angle_gamma   90.00
#
_symmetry.space_group_name_H-M   'P 1'
#
loop_
_entity.id
_entity.type
_entity.pdbx_description
1 polymer ?
#
loop_
_entity_poly.entity_id
_entity_poly.type
_entity_poly.pdbx_seq_one_letter_code
_entity_poly.pdbx_strand_id
1 'polypeptide(L)'
;MPDLKKLESLAFRLVDLPSLRKLVVEGLQFEFADKPVSKQNWTDDEKEIVVESKIIAEKNDFFIYYIQTNTDSLKHWKSIAEKIIKQKLGSCLV
;
A
#
# COMPACT_ATOMS: atom_id res chain seq x y z
N MET A 1 -17.58 10.46 -1.62
CA MET A 1 -16.63 9.61 -0.86
C MET A 1 -16.49 8.30 -1.61
N PRO A 2 -15.26 7.79 -1.83
CA PRO A 2 -15.11 6.45 -2.38
C PRO A 2 -15.77 5.42 -1.44
N ASP A 3 -16.43 4.43 -2.02
CA ASP A 3 -17.25 3.46 -1.31
C ASP A 3 -16.35 2.53 -0.48
N LEU A 4 -16.20 2.82 0.81
CA LEU A 4 -15.23 2.17 1.70
C LEU A 4 -15.41 0.63 1.71
N LYS A 5 -16.66 0.17 1.69
CA LYS A 5 -17.03 -1.25 1.62
C LYS A 5 -16.54 -1.92 0.34
N LYS A 6 -16.53 -1.18 -0.77
CA LYS A 6 -16.02 -1.68 -2.05
C LYS A 6 -14.51 -1.86 -1.99
N LEU A 7 -13.79 -0.89 -1.42
CA LEU A 7 -12.34 -0.97 -1.17
C LEU A 7 -11.98 -2.18 -0.28
N GLU A 8 -12.69 -2.37 0.84
CA GLU A 8 -12.48 -3.52 1.76
C GLU A 8 -12.69 -4.87 1.06
N SER A 9 -13.70 -4.98 0.20
CA SER A 9 -13.96 -6.23 -0.56
C SER A 9 -12.89 -6.58 -1.60
N LEU A 10 -12.06 -5.60 -1.99
CA LEU A 10 -11.06 -5.72 -3.05
C LEU A 10 -9.65 -5.94 -2.51
N ALA A 11 -9.38 -5.57 -1.24
CA ALA A 11 -8.08 -5.69 -0.58
C ALA A 11 -7.50 -7.12 -0.60
N PHE A 12 -8.35 -8.15 -0.65
CA PHE A 12 -7.94 -9.56 -0.59
C PHE A 12 -7.85 -10.27 -1.95
N ARG A 13 -8.20 -9.62 -3.07
CA ARG A 13 -8.35 -10.28 -4.38
C ARG A 13 -7.19 -10.04 -5.36
N LEU A 14 -6.27 -9.15 -5.04
CA LEU A 14 -5.26 -8.70 -5.99
C LEU A 14 -3.89 -9.21 -5.60
N VAL A 15 -3.43 -10.20 -6.36
CA VAL A 15 -2.17 -10.90 -6.12
C VAL A 15 -1.02 -10.26 -6.92
N ASP A 16 -1.35 -9.50 -7.97
CA ASP A 16 -0.36 -8.90 -8.87
C ASP A 16 -0.55 -7.38 -9.05
N LEU A 17 0.58 -6.69 -9.16
CA LEU A 17 0.67 -5.24 -9.33
C LEU A 17 -0.13 -4.70 -10.54
N PRO A 18 -0.09 -5.33 -11.74
CA PRO A 18 -0.91 -4.90 -12.88
C PRO A 18 -2.42 -4.88 -12.58
N SER A 19 -2.96 -5.95 -12.00
CA SER A 19 -4.38 -6.04 -11.65
C SER A 19 -4.76 -4.99 -10.61
N LEU A 20 -3.90 -4.73 -9.63
CA LEU A 20 -4.10 -3.70 -8.60
C LEU A 20 -4.09 -2.29 -9.21
N ARG A 21 -3.15 -1.98 -10.11
CA ARG A 21 -3.11 -0.71 -10.85
C ARG A 21 -4.38 -0.52 -11.67
N LYS A 22 -4.81 -1.55 -12.41
CA LYS A 22 -6.03 -1.50 -13.22
C LYS A 22 -7.26 -1.22 -12.36
N LEU A 23 -7.44 -1.94 -11.25
CA LEU A 23 -8.58 -1.73 -10.36
C LEU A 23 -8.61 -0.29 -9.81
N VAL A 24 -7.46 0.19 -9.34
CA VAL A 24 -7.36 1.46 -8.64
C VAL A 24 -7.57 2.64 -9.59
N VAL A 25 -6.98 2.59 -10.79
CA VAL A 25 -7.12 3.63 -11.81
C VAL A 25 -8.47 3.55 -12.51
N GLU A 26 -8.82 2.41 -13.11
CA GLU A 26 -10.03 2.29 -13.92
C GLU A 26 -11.28 2.08 -13.06
N GLY A 27 -11.19 1.24 -12.02
CA GLY A 27 -12.35 0.83 -11.21
C GLY A 27 -12.72 1.81 -10.09
N LEU A 28 -11.72 2.51 -9.51
CA LEU A 28 -11.90 3.44 -8.38
C LEU A 28 -11.59 4.90 -8.73
N GLN A 29 -11.12 5.16 -9.95
CA GLN A 29 -10.85 6.51 -10.47
C GLN A 29 -9.84 7.25 -9.58
N PHE A 30 -8.78 6.57 -9.14
CA PHE A 30 -7.60 7.20 -8.53
C PHE A 30 -6.63 7.64 -9.64
N GLU A 31 -5.82 8.64 -9.34
CA GLU A 31 -4.74 9.06 -10.21
C GLU A 31 -3.57 8.08 -10.08
N PHE A 32 -3.00 7.66 -11.21
CA PHE A 32 -1.84 6.79 -11.22
C PHE A 32 -0.65 7.49 -10.54
N ALA A 33 0.03 6.77 -9.65
CA ALA A 33 1.26 7.21 -9.03
C ALA A 33 2.35 6.13 -9.19
N ASP A 34 3.60 6.56 -9.25
CA ASP A 34 4.75 5.65 -9.16
C ASP A 34 5.83 6.31 -8.31
N LYS A 35 5.51 6.52 -7.04
CA LYS A 35 6.37 7.25 -6.09
C LYS A 35 6.98 6.28 -5.08
N PRO A 36 8.27 6.40 -4.73
CA PRO A 36 8.87 5.54 -3.72
C PRO A 36 8.28 5.80 -2.34
N VAL A 37 8.18 4.76 -1.51
CA VAL A 37 7.84 4.91 -0.08
C VAL A 37 9.10 5.33 0.69
N SER A 38 8.95 6.31 1.57
CA SER A 38 10.07 6.73 2.45
C SER A 38 10.39 5.67 3.50
N LYS A 39 11.62 5.16 3.46
CA LYS A 39 12.14 4.15 4.40
C LYS A 39 13.09 4.73 5.46
N GLN A 40 13.12 6.06 5.64
CA GLN A 40 14.10 6.71 6.54
C GLN A 40 14.01 6.23 7.99
N ASN A 41 12.79 5.95 8.47
CA ASN A 41 12.56 5.50 9.85
C ASN A 41 12.47 3.97 9.97
N TRP A 42 12.92 3.22 8.97
CA TRP A 42 12.84 1.76 8.97
C TRP A 42 14.13 1.15 9.54
N THR A 43 13.98 0.07 10.28
CA THR A 43 15.11 -0.74 10.76
C THR A 43 15.72 -1.53 9.60
N ASP A 44 16.94 -2.04 9.78
CA ASP A 44 17.61 -2.79 8.72
C ASP A 44 16.92 -4.12 8.43
N ASP A 45 16.43 -4.82 9.47
CA ASP A 45 15.57 -6.02 9.31
C ASP A 45 14.34 -5.73 8.43
N GLU A 46 13.67 -4.59 8.63
CA GLU A 46 12.50 -4.22 7.83
C GLU A 46 12.86 -3.89 6.38
N LYS A 47 14.03 -3.29 6.14
CA LYS A 47 14.52 -3.02 4.78
C LYS A 47 14.88 -4.32 4.07
N GLU A 48 15.44 -5.30 4.78
CA GLU A 48 15.72 -6.63 4.24
C GLU A 48 14.44 -7.41 3.91
N ILE A 49 13.40 -7.25 4.73
CA ILE A 49 12.12 -7.94 4.52
C ILE A 49 11.35 -7.38 3.32
N VAL A 50 11.39 -6.06 3.11
CA VAL A 50 10.60 -5.40 2.06
C VAL A 50 11.39 -5.35 0.74
N VAL A 51 11.03 -6.27 -0.14
CA VAL A 51 11.55 -6.41 -1.50
C VAL A 51 11.19 -5.19 -2.34
N GLU A 52 9.92 -4.76 -2.30
CA GLU A 52 9.45 -3.60 -3.05
C GLU A 52 8.42 -2.81 -2.25
N SER A 53 8.45 -1.48 -2.34
CA SER A 53 7.44 -0.63 -1.74
C SER A 53 7.28 0.67 -2.52
N LYS A 54 6.06 0.97 -2.98
CA LYS A 54 5.75 2.17 -3.76
C LYS A 54 4.30 2.61 -3.58
N ILE A 55 4.05 3.88 -3.78
CA ILE A 55 2.71 4.44 -3.92
C ILE A 55 2.34 4.27 -5.39
N ILE A 56 1.27 3.51 -5.64
CA ILE A 56 0.83 3.15 -6.99
C ILE A 56 -0.36 3.99 -7.49
N ALA A 57 -1.02 4.67 -6.57
CA ALA A 57 -2.08 5.62 -6.89
C ALA A 57 -2.35 6.60 -5.74
N GLU A 58 -2.90 7.75 -6.08
CA GLU A 58 -3.32 8.77 -5.13
C GLU A 58 -4.66 9.39 -5.53
N LYS A 59 -5.44 9.86 -4.57
CA LYS A 59 -6.68 10.59 -4.79
C LYS A 59 -6.99 11.45 -3.58
N ASN A 60 -6.93 12.77 -3.73
CA ASN A 60 -7.01 13.72 -2.61
C ASN A 60 -5.98 13.33 -1.53
N ASP A 61 -6.43 13.08 -0.30
CA ASP A 61 -5.60 12.66 0.84
C ASP A 61 -5.43 11.13 0.98
N PHE A 62 -5.94 10.35 0.02
CA PHE A 62 -5.83 8.89 0.03
C PHE A 62 -4.70 8.41 -0.87
N PHE A 63 -3.88 7.49 -0.35
CA PHE A 63 -2.77 6.86 -1.07
C PHE A 63 -2.97 5.35 -1.08
N ILE A 64 -2.71 4.71 -2.22
CA ILE A 64 -2.67 3.26 -2.35
C ILE A 64 -1.21 2.83 -2.42
N TYR A 65 -0.83 1.98 -1.47
CA TYR A 65 0.52 1.44 -1.34
C TYR A 65 0.56 0.03 -1.91
N TYR A 66 1.62 -0.29 -2.64
CA TYR A 66 2.02 -1.65 -2.95
C TYR A 66 3.26 -1.97 -2.12
N ILE A 67 3.21 -3.08 -1.40
CA ILE A 67 4.31 -3.57 -0.58
C ILE A 67 4.48 -5.04 -0.94
N GLN A 68 5.69 -5.43 -1.30
CA GLN A 68 6.08 -6.80 -1.49
C GLN A 68 7.13 -7.16 -0.44
N THR A 69 6.85 -8.19 0.34
CA THR A 69 7.78 -8.73 1.32
C THR A 69 8.32 -10.07 0.86
N ASN A 70 9.47 -10.49 1.41
CA ASN A 70 10.02 -11.84 1.24
C ASN A 70 9.56 -12.81 2.35
N THR A 71 8.57 -12.40 3.15
CA THR A 71 8.04 -13.16 4.28
C THR A 71 6.53 -13.05 4.36
N ASP A 72 5.88 -14.15 4.73
CA ASP A 72 4.44 -14.22 5.01
C ASP A 72 4.12 -13.95 6.49
N SER A 73 5.11 -13.53 7.28
CA SER A 73 4.93 -13.22 8.70
C SER A 73 3.99 -12.04 8.91
N LEU A 74 2.80 -12.32 9.43
CA LEU A 74 1.80 -11.31 9.81
C LEU A 74 2.37 -10.23 10.75
N LYS A 75 3.33 -10.59 11.61
CA LYS A 75 3.99 -9.65 12.53
C LYS A 75 4.78 -8.59 11.75
N HIS A 76 5.55 -9.02 10.74
CA HIS A 76 6.35 -8.10 9.93
C HIS A 76 5.45 -7.23 9.06
N TRP A 77 4.43 -7.82 8.43
CA TRP A 77 3.41 -7.09 7.68
C TRP A 77 2.76 -5.97 8.50
N LYS A 78 2.30 -6.28 9.71
CA LYS A 78 1.69 -5.28 10.61
C LYS A 78 2.68 -4.17 10.99
N SER A 79 3.93 -4.50 11.30
CA SER A 79 4.96 -3.50 11.65
C SER A 79 5.20 -2.50 10.51
N ILE A 80 5.38 -3.01 9.29
CA ILE A 80 5.64 -2.20 8.09
C ILE A 80 4.45 -1.29 7.79
N ALA A 81 3.23 -1.86 7.79
CA ALA A 81 1.99 -1.14 7.61
C ALA A 81 1.82 0.01 8.60
N GLU A 82 2.01 -0.26 9.90
CA GLU A 82 1.90 0.77 10.94
C GLU A 82 2.89 1.93 10.75
N LYS A 83 4.13 1.65 10.32
CA LYS A 83 5.11 2.70 10.05
C LYS A 83 4.70 3.58 8.89
N ILE A 84 4.17 2.99 7.82
CA ILE A 84 3.69 3.74 6.65
C ILE A 84 2.51 4.65 7.05
N ILE A 85 1.57 4.11 7.84
CA ILE A 85 0.44 4.87 8.40
C ILE A 85 0.93 6.04 9.26
N LYS A 86 1.83 5.77 10.22
CA LYS A 86 2.35 6.77 11.16
C LYS A 86 3.11 7.91 10.47
N GLN A 87 3.78 7.65 9.34
CA GLN A 87 4.50 8.69 8.59
C GLN A 87 3.59 9.70 7.88
N LYS A 88 2.33 9.35 7.57
CA LYS A 88 1.47 10.16 6.71
C LYS A 88 0.25 10.78 7.42
N LEU A 89 0.12 10.64 8.74
CA LEU A 89 -0.99 11.21 9.54
C LEU A 89 -2.39 10.90 8.96
N GLY A 90 -2.55 9.79 8.22
CA GLY A 90 -3.74 9.49 7.43
C GLY A 90 -4.10 8.01 7.41
N SER A 91 -5.35 7.71 7.04
CA SER A 91 -5.90 6.35 6.96
C SER A 91 -5.30 5.58 5.78
N CYS A 92 -4.79 4.36 6.03
CA CYS A 92 -4.27 3.46 5.01
C CYS A 92 -5.14 2.19 4.94
N LEU A 93 -5.44 1.75 3.71
CA LEU A 93 -5.97 0.42 3.46
C LEU A 93 -4.77 -0.47 3.09
N VAL A 94 -4.51 -1.48 3.90
CA VAL A 94 -3.43 -2.46 3.72
C VAL A 94 -4.06 -3.76 3.24
#